data_AF-A0A1J3CLA1-F1
#
_entry.id   AF-A0A1J3CLA1-F1
#
_cell.length_a   1.000
_cell.length_b   1.000
_cell.length_c   1.000
_cell.angle_alpha   90.00
_cell.angle_beta   90.00
_cell.angle_gamma   90.00
#
_symmetry.space_group_name_H-M   'P 1'
#
loop_
_entity.id
_entity.type
_entity.pdbx_description
1 polymer ?
#
loop_
_entity_poly.entity_id
_entity_poly.type
_entity_poly.pdbx_seq_one_letter_code
_entity_poly.pdbx_strand_id
1 'polypeptide(L)'
;FKPFILFLFYAKPLVLSSSTTTINSSPGTMGGDLRHFFSHVSLCLLVSLLAVKTNSSFTPADNYLIDCGSSAETKLPDGRNFKSDQQSVSFLQTDDDIKTSVDSIPVSDSLPLYLSARIFAGKSTYAFYISRPGRHWIRLHFYPLPHPLYNLTDSVFSVTTETTVLLHDFSARNSSSIVFKEYIIYASEKLSLYFKPHKGSIAFINAVEIVSVPDELLPDSASSVPQAPDFKGLSSFSLQITHRLNIGGDLVSPKIDPLSRTWLS
;
A
#
# COMPACT_ATOMS: atom_id res chain seq x y z
N PHE A 1 -17.22 -20.92 -18.42
CA PHE A 1 -17.52 -19.87 -17.43
C PHE A 1 -16.43 -18.80 -17.52
N LYS A 2 -16.80 -17.54 -17.74
CA LYS A 2 -15.85 -16.42 -17.64
C LYS A 2 -15.79 -16.03 -16.16
N PRO A 3 -14.61 -15.92 -15.55
CA PRO A 3 -14.52 -15.47 -14.16
C PRO A 3 -15.08 -14.05 -14.07
N PHE A 4 -15.99 -13.82 -13.11
CA PHE A 4 -16.39 -12.47 -12.75
C PHE A 4 -15.43 -11.98 -11.68
N ILE A 5 -14.85 -10.81 -11.94
CA ILE A 5 -13.84 -10.21 -11.10
C ILE A 5 -14.49 -9.03 -10.40
N LEU A 6 -14.60 -9.12 -9.07
CA LEU A 6 -15.09 -8.00 -8.26
C LEU A 6 -13.92 -7.36 -7.52
N PHE A 7 -13.82 -6.05 -7.67
CA PHE A 7 -12.88 -5.22 -6.97
C PHE A 7 -13.62 -4.28 -6.03
N LEU A 8 -13.37 -4.43 -4.74
CA LEU A 8 -13.87 -3.50 -3.74
C LEU A 8 -12.75 -2.57 -3.34
N PHE A 9 -12.88 -1.31 -3.73
CA PHE A 9 -11.88 -0.28 -3.46
C PHE A 9 -12.44 0.89 -2.69
N TYR A 10 -11.57 1.48 -1.87
CA TYR A 10 -11.81 2.75 -1.23
C TYR A 10 -11.01 3.83 -1.95
N ALA A 11 -11.69 4.87 -2.45
CA ALA A 11 -11.06 6.02 -3.08
C ALA A 11 -10.65 7.04 -2.02
N LYS A 12 -9.35 7.31 -1.91
CA LYS A 12 -8.80 8.39 -1.08
C LYS A 12 -8.56 9.62 -1.94
N PRO A 13 -9.13 10.79 -1.59
CA PRO A 13 -8.84 12.03 -2.31
C PRO A 13 -7.36 12.38 -2.13
N LEU A 14 -6.75 12.92 -3.19
CA LEU A 14 -5.40 13.49 -3.14
C LEU A 14 -5.42 14.73 -2.23
N VAL A 15 -4.54 14.75 -1.24
CA VAL A 15 -4.30 15.95 -0.43
C VAL A 15 -3.33 16.84 -1.20
N LEU A 16 -3.84 17.89 -1.84
CA LEU A 16 -3.00 18.96 -2.39
C LEU A 16 -2.45 19.78 -1.22
N SER A 17 -1.14 19.76 -1.00
CA SER A 17 -0.50 20.67 -0.04
C SER A 17 -0.60 22.10 -0.56
N SER A 18 -1.47 22.92 0.01
CA SER A 18 -1.45 24.36 -0.25
C SER A 18 -0.25 24.98 0.47
N SER A 19 0.72 25.49 -0.28
CA SER A 19 1.71 26.42 0.23
C SER A 19 1.03 27.75 0.54
N THR A 20 0.86 28.07 1.82
CA THR A 20 0.27 29.35 2.25
C THR A 20 1.32 30.45 2.10
N THR A 21 1.29 31.17 0.98
CA THR A 21 1.99 32.45 0.85
C THR A 21 1.20 33.51 1.63
N THR A 22 1.75 33.98 2.73
CA THR A 22 1.19 35.08 3.53
C THR A 22 1.32 36.40 2.77
N ILE A 23 0.20 36.95 2.32
CA ILE A 23 0.09 38.35 1.90
C ILE A 23 -0.81 39.06 2.92
N ASN A 24 -0.24 40.06 3.58
CA ASN A 24 -0.92 40.93 4.54
C ASN A 24 -1.97 41.81 3.86
N SER A 25 -3.22 41.76 4.33
CA SER A 25 -4.14 42.90 4.27
C SER A 25 -5.20 42.85 5.39
N SER A 26 -5.53 44.04 5.88
CA SER A 26 -6.32 44.43 7.06
C SER A 26 -7.83 44.13 6.98
N PRO A 27 -8.59 44.25 8.10
CA PRO A 27 -9.77 43.42 8.36
C PRO A 27 -11.06 44.01 7.76
N GLY A 28 -11.77 43.18 7.00
CA GLY A 28 -13.13 43.43 6.52
C GLY A 28 -14.03 42.25 6.90
N THR A 29 -15.04 42.53 7.70
CA THR A 29 -16.04 41.61 8.26
C THR A 29 -16.85 40.91 7.17
N MET A 30 -16.83 39.58 7.11
CA MET A 30 -18.00 38.74 6.80
C MET A 30 -17.79 37.35 7.39
N GLY A 31 -18.62 37.02 8.38
CA GLY A 31 -18.74 35.66 8.90
C GLY A 31 -19.32 34.76 7.83
N GLY A 32 -18.46 33.93 7.24
CA GLY A 32 -18.82 32.76 6.45
C GLY A 32 -18.33 31.53 7.20
N ASP A 33 -19.27 30.75 7.72
CA ASP A 33 -19.06 29.55 8.51
C ASP A 33 -18.32 28.49 7.66
N LEU A 34 -17.01 28.41 7.82
CA LEU A 34 -16.09 27.49 7.13
C LEU A 34 -16.11 26.10 7.81
N ARG A 35 -17.32 25.59 8.07
CA ARG A 35 -17.54 24.32 8.77
C ARG A 35 -18.37 23.32 7.96
N HIS A 36 -18.08 23.16 6.67
CA HIS A 36 -18.57 22.01 5.90
C HIS A 36 -17.55 21.59 4.84
N PHE A 37 -16.41 21.05 5.27
CA PHE A 37 -15.56 20.21 4.41
C PHE A 37 -15.13 18.96 5.20
N PHE A 38 -16.11 18.14 5.59
CA PHE A 38 -15.86 16.79 6.08
C PHE A 38 -16.57 15.78 5.19
N SER A 39 -15.74 15.03 4.46
CA SER A 39 -15.84 13.59 4.32
C SER A 39 -17.14 13.03 3.72
N HIS A 40 -17.34 13.22 2.42
CA HIS A 40 -18.11 12.23 1.66
C HIS A 40 -17.20 11.06 1.33
N VAL A 41 -17.14 10.10 2.25
CA VAL A 41 -16.63 8.75 1.97
C VAL A 41 -17.63 8.08 1.03
N SER A 42 -17.37 8.13 -0.27
CA SER A 42 -18.16 7.38 -1.24
C SER A 42 -17.54 5.98 -1.40
N LEU A 43 -18.22 4.95 -0.90
CA LEU A 43 -17.89 3.57 -1.21
C LEU A 43 -18.31 3.28 -2.66
N CYS A 44 -17.38 3.45 -3.60
CA CYS A 44 -17.62 3.12 -5.00
C CYS A 44 -17.46 1.59 -5.20
N LEU A 45 -18.57 0.90 -5.42
CA LEU A 45 -18.58 -0.50 -5.87
C LEU A 45 -18.24 -0.55 -7.35
N LEU A 46 -16.98 -0.82 -7.70
CA LEU A 46 -16.57 -0.99 -9.10
C LEU A 46 -16.64 -2.47 -9.50
N VAL A 47 -17.66 -2.82 -10.28
CA VAL A 47 -17.73 -4.12 -10.95
C VAL A 47 -16.98 -4.02 -12.29
N SER A 48 -15.69 -4.36 -12.30
CA SER A 48 -14.90 -4.37 -13.54
C SER A 48 -14.84 -5.80 -14.10
N LEU A 49 -15.56 -6.07 -15.19
CA LEU A 49 -15.44 -7.33 -15.93
C LEU A 49 -14.14 -7.36 -16.75
N LEU A 50 -13.00 -7.54 -16.09
CA LEU A 50 -11.73 -7.72 -16.79
C LEU A 50 -11.51 -9.19 -17.14
N ALA A 51 -11.83 -9.56 -18.37
CA ALA A 51 -11.30 -10.78 -18.96
C ALA A 51 -9.84 -10.55 -19.34
N VAL A 52 -8.93 -10.65 -18.37
CA VAL A 52 -7.49 -10.53 -18.63
C VAL A 52 -7.00 -11.82 -19.29
N LYS A 53 -6.98 -11.84 -20.64
CA LYS A 53 -6.14 -12.79 -21.39
C LYS A 53 -4.72 -12.25 -21.43
N THR A 54 -3.92 -12.54 -20.41
CA THR A 54 -2.47 -12.33 -20.45
C THR A 54 -1.80 -13.65 -20.82
N ASN A 55 -1.62 -13.89 -22.12
CA ASN A 55 -0.75 -14.96 -22.63
C ASN A 55 0.74 -14.55 -22.66
N SER A 56 1.08 -13.38 -22.12
CA SER A 56 2.45 -12.88 -21.97
C SER A 56 2.77 -12.63 -20.50
N SER A 57 4.00 -12.93 -20.10
CA SER A 57 4.53 -12.56 -18.79
C SER A 57 4.59 -11.04 -18.70
N PHE A 58 3.84 -10.44 -17.76
CA PHE A 58 3.97 -9.02 -17.46
C PHE A 58 5.33 -8.76 -16.80
N THR A 59 6.09 -7.80 -17.34
CA THR A 59 7.32 -7.30 -16.71
C THR A 59 7.08 -5.86 -16.29
N PRO A 60 6.99 -5.57 -14.99
CA PRO A 60 6.80 -4.19 -14.51
C PRO A 60 8.00 -3.31 -14.83
N ALA A 61 7.75 -2.04 -15.14
CA ALA A 61 8.81 -1.04 -15.37
C ALA A 61 9.58 -0.75 -14.06
N ASP A 62 8.85 -0.55 -12.97
CA ASP A 62 9.36 -0.39 -11.62
C ASP A 62 9.00 -1.62 -10.78
N ASN A 63 9.99 -2.23 -10.13
CA ASN A 63 9.83 -3.44 -9.33
C ASN A 63 10.77 -3.45 -8.12
N TYR A 64 10.31 -2.86 -7.02
CA TYR A 64 11.02 -2.85 -5.74
C TYR A 64 10.35 -3.83 -4.80
N LEU A 65 11.04 -4.92 -4.48
CA LEU A 65 10.60 -5.94 -3.52
C LEU A 65 11.64 -5.97 -2.39
N ILE A 66 11.23 -5.61 -1.17
CA ILE A 66 12.13 -5.47 -0.02
C ILE A 66 11.64 -6.31 1.15
N ASP A 67 12.48 -7.23 1.62
CA ASP A 67 12.30 -7.95 2.87
C ASP A 67 12.98 -7.16 4.00
N CYS A 68 12.16 -6.45 4.76
CA CYS A 68 12.60 -5.42 5.70
C CYS A 68 13.11 -6.07 6.99
N GLY A 69 14.36 -5.81 7.33
CA GLY A 69 15.04 -6.46 8.46
C GLY A 69 15.74 -7.77 8.14
N SER A 70 15.55 -8.34 6.94
CA SER A 70 16.24 -9.57 6.53
C SER A 70 17.72 -9.34 6.25
N SER A 71 18.57 -10.27 6.70
CA SER A 71 20.01 -10.26 6.42
C SER A 71 20.38 -10.76 5.03
N ALA A 72 19.47 -11.42 4.32
CA ALA A 72 19.72 -12.04 3.02
C ALA A 72 18.55 -11.88 2.05
N GLU A 73 18.78 -12.15 0.78
CA GLU A 73 17.70 -12.19 -0.21
C GLU A 73 16.69 -13.28 0.13
N THR A 74 15.42 -12.97 -0.12
CA THR A 74 14.31 -13.88 0.20
C THR A 74 13.57 -14.27 -1.06
N LYS A 75 13.73 -15.52 -1.46
CA LYS A 75 13.01 -16.11 -2.59
C LYS A 75 11.71 -16.75 -2.13
N LEU A 76 10.59 -16.29 -2.70
CA LEU A 76 9.27 -16.83 -2.39
C LEU A 76 8.92 -18.04 -3.25
N PRO A 77 7.97 -18.89 -2.81
CA PRO A 77 7.48 -20.04 -3.60
C PRO A 77 6.81 -19.68 -4.93
N ASP A 78 6.38 -18.42 -5.09
CA ASP A 78 5.81 -17.88 -6.33
C ASP A 78 6.88 -17.40 -7.33
N GLY A 79 8.17 -17.48 -6.96
CA GLY A 79 9.30 -17.12 -7.81
C GLY A 79 9.80 -15.69 -7.64
N ARG A 80 9.08 -14.82 -6.90
CA ARG A 80 9.56 -13.47 -6.59
C ARG A 80 10.78 -13.52 -5.68
N ASN A 81 11.72 -12.61 -5.91
CA ASN A 81 12.92 -12.47 -5.10
C ASN A 81 12.93 -11.08 -4.44
N PHE A 82 12.96 -11.06 -3.12
CA PHE A 82 12.97 -9.84 -2.31
C PHE A 82 14.41 -9.51 -1.93
N LYS A 83 14.79 -8.25 -2.13
CA LYS A 83 16.08 -7.74 -1.69
C LYS A 83 16.13 -7.74 -0.16
N SER A 84 17.30 -8.04 0.38
CA SER A 84 17.54 -7.90 1.81
C SER A 84 17.46 -6.44 2.23
N ASP A 85 17.38 -6.24 3.53
CA ASP A 85 17.43 -4.93 4.14
C ASP A 85 18.72 -4.17 3.78
N GLN A 86 19.86 -4.86 3.84
CA GLN A 86 21.15 -4.27 3.49
C GLN A 86 21.24 -3.86 2.01
N GLN A 87 20.67 -4.67 1.11
CA GLN A 87 20.65 -4.37 -0.33
C GLN A 87 19.69 -3.24 -0.70
N SER A 88 18.76 -2.90 0.19
CA SER A 88 17.75 -1.87 -0.02
C SER A 88 18.04 -0.58 0.76
N VAL A 89 19.17 -0.50 1.48
CA VAL A 89 19.55 0.65 2.31
C VAL A 89 19.59 1.97 1.53
N SER A 90 19.91 1.93 0.23
CA SER A 90 19.92 3.13 -0.63
C SER A 90 18.55 3.79 -0.78
N PHE A 91 17.47 3.06 -0.50
CA PHE A 91 16.10 3.58 -0.53
C PHE A 91 15.64 4.08 0.83
N LEU A 92 16.36 3.77 1.91
CA LEU A 92 15.90 4.01 3.28
C LEU A 92 16.67 5.17 3.93
N GLN A 93 15.92 6.15 4.42
CA GLN A 93 16.41 7.20 5.30
C GLN A 93 15.82 7.01 6.69
N THR A 94 16.66 6.71 7.67
CA THR A 94 16.30 6.48 9.06
C THR A 94 17.50 6.77 9.96
N ASP A 95 17.26 7.27 11.17
CA ASP A 95 18.33 7.50 12.17
C ASP A 95 18.64 6.22 12.97
N ASP A 96 17.72 5.26 12.97
CA ASP A 96 17.80 4.03 13.73
C ASP A 96 18.10 2.80 12.85
N ASP A 97 18.96 1.90 13.32
CA ASP A 97 19.16 0.57 12.71
C ASP A 97 18.60 -0.56 13.58
N ILE A 98 17.28 -0.61 13.73
CA ILE A 98 16.59 -1.60 14.57
C ILE A 98 15.88 -2.63 13.69
N LYS A 99 16.21 -3.91 13.91
CA LYS A 99 15.71 -5.05 13.14
C LYS A 99 15.36 -6.20 14.10
N THR A 100 14.42 -7.03 13.71
CA THR A 100 14.11 -8.28 14.42
C THR A 100 13.86 -9.40 13.43
N SER A 101 14.17 -10.63 13.83
CA SER A 101 13.95 -11.82 13.02
C SER A 101 13.68 -13.03 13.90
N VAL A 102 12.92 -13.99 13.37
CA VAL A 102 12.61 -15.28 14.00
C VAL A 102 12.72 -16.39 12.99
N ASP A 103 12.93 -17.63 13.44
CA ASP A 103 13.03 -18.79 12.54
C ASP A 103 11.66 -19.24 12.00
N SER A 104 10.59 -18.98 12.75
CA SER A 104 9.22 -19.35 12.37
C SER A 104 8.18 -18.52 13.12
N ILE A 105 6.95 -18.50 12.58
CA ILE A 105 5.78 -17.87 13.21
C ILE A 105 4.61 -18.86 13.25
N PRO A 106 3.70 -18.76 14.24
CA PRO A 106 2.55 -19.67 14.41
C PRO A 106 1.41 -19.38 13.42
N VAL A 107 1.75 -19.12 12.16
CA VAL A 107 0.80 -18.87 11.06
C VAL A 107 1.10 -19.87 9.95
N SER A 108 0.14 -20.75 9.70
CA SER A 108 0.22 -21.75 8.62
C SER A 108 0.45 -21.08 7.26
N ASP A 109 1.28 -21.69 6.42
CA ASP A 109 1.61 -21.21 5.07
C ASP A 109 2.14 -19.77 5.03
N SER A 110 2.77 -19.31 6.12
CA SER A 110 3.40 -18.00 6.17
C SER A 110 4.57 -17.90 5.19
N LEU A 111 4.67 -16.74 4.55
CA LEU A 111 5.77 -16.44 3.64
C LEU A 111 7.02 -16.05 4.44
N PRO A 112 8.23 -16.41 3.96
CA PRO A 112 9.49 -16.05 4.61
C PRO A 112 9.65 -14.55 4.90
N LEU A 113 9.03 -13.67 4.09
CA LEU A 113 9.05 -12.22 4.27
C LEU A 113 8.40 -11.72 5.58
N TYR A 114 7.67 -12.58 6.32
CA TYR A 114 7.10 -12.24 7.63
C TYR A 114 7.99 -12.67 8.79
N LEU A 115 9.13 -13.31 8.52
CA LEU A 115 10.07 -13.78 9.53
C LEU A 115 11.06 -12.70 9.97
N SER A 116 11.09 -11.57 9.28
CA SER A 116 11.88 -10.41 9.64
C SER A 116 11.04 -9.13 9.66
N ALA A 117 11.48 -8.13 10.41
CA ALA A 117 10.90 -6.80 10.40
C ALA A 117 11.96 -5.73 10.67
N ARG A 118 11.78 -4.57 10.04
CA ARG A 118 12.46 -3.33 10.41
C ARG A 118 11.57 -2.50 11.33
N ILE A 119 12.18 -1.91 12.35
CA ILE A 119 11.51 -1.10 13.38
C ILE A 119 12.03 0.34 13.29
N PHE A 120 11.13 1.30 13.42
CA PHE A 120 11.40 2.73 13.39
C PHE A 120 10.95 3.37 14.71
N ALA A 121 11.90 3.87 15.51
CA ALA A 121 11.58 4.64 16.70
C ALA A 121 11.36 6.13 16.36
N GLY A 122 12.07 6.61 15.33
CA GLY A 122 11.87 7.92 14.71
C GLY A 122 10.98 7.92 13.46
N LYS A 123 10.89 9.10 12.84
CA LYS A 123 10.33 9.22 11.48
C LYS A 123 11.32 8.66 10.49
N SER A 124 10.86 7.79 9.60
CA SER A 124 11.71 7.14 8.60
C SER A 124 11.04 7.17 7.24
N THR A 125 11.84 7.18 6.19
CA THR A 125 11.35 7.33 4.81
C THR A 125 11.96 6.27 3.91
N TYR A 126 11.12 5.52 3.18
CA TYR A 126 11.57 4.84 1.96
C TYR A 126 11.33 5.74 0.76
N ALA A 127 12.28 5.82 -0.17
CA ALA A 127 12.24 6.65 -1.36
C ALA A 127 12.63 5.86 -2.60
N PHE A 128 11.75 5.85 -3.61
CA PHE A 128 11.91 5.08 -4.84
C PHE A 128 11.90 6.01 -6.05
N TYR A 129 12.80 5.78 -7.00
CA TYR A 129 12.76 6.43 -8.30
C TYR A 129 11.77 5.70 -9.20
N ILE A 130 10.92 6.46 -9.88
CA ILE A 130 9.91 5.93 -10.78
C ILE A 130 10.40 6.12 -12.21
N SER A 131 10.64 5.00 -12.90
CA SER A 131 11.15 4.98 -14.27
C SER A 131 10.06 5.31 -15.28
N ARG A 132 8.82 4.87 -15.03
CA ARG A 132 7.67 5.16 -15.89
C ARG A 132 6.56 5.82 -15.07
N PRO A 133 6.25 7.11 -15.32
CA PRO A 133 5.10 7.76 -14.72
C PRO A 133 3.81 6.96 -14.96
N GLY A 134 3.05 6.75 -13.90
CA GLY A 134 1.86 5.92 -13.98
C GLY A 134 1.41 5.41 -12.62
N ARG A 135 0.50 4.44 -12.66
CA ARG A 135 -0.02 3.82 -11.44
C ARG A 135 0.95 2.78 -10.92
N HIS A 136 1.10 2.75 -9.60
CA HIS A 136 1.96 1.82 -8.89
C HIS A 136 1.18 1.15 -7.77
N TRP A 137 1.37 -0.15 -7.61
CA TRP A 137 1.01 -0.84 -6.39
C TRP A 137 1.94 -0.43 -5.28
N ILE A 138 1.37 -0.14 -4.12
CA ILE A 138 2.07 -0.16 -2.84
C ILE A 138 1.49 -1.32 -2.04
N ARG A 139 2.30 -2.33 -1.76
CA ARG A 139 1.92 -3.44 -0.87
C ARG A 139 2.75 -3.38 0.40
N LEU A 140 2.08 -3.37 1.53
CA LEU A 140 2.68 -3.29 2.86
C LEU A 140 2.32 -4.54 3.65
N HIS A 141 3.34 -5.18 4.21
CA HIS A 141 3.25 -6.44 4.92
C HIS A 141 3.58 -6.23 6.39
N PHE A 142 2.65 -6.60 7.28
CA PHE A 142 2.81 -6.46 8.72
C PHE A 142 2.50 -7.77 9.45
N TYR A 143 3.42 -8.19 10.29
CA TYR A 143 3.28 -9.23 11.29
C TYR A 143 4.13 -8.83 12.51
N PRO A 144 3.52 -8.60 13.69
CA PRO A 144 4.20 -8.07 14.85
C PRO A 144 5.13 -9.13 15.49
N LEU A 145 6.41 -9.07 15.14
CA LEU A 145 7.44 -9.97 15.67
C LEU A 145 7.84 -9.61 17.11
N PRO A 146 8.27 -10.60 17.92
CA PRO A 146 8.84 -10.32 19.23
C PRO A 146 10.15 -9.52 19.10
N HIS A 147 10.40 -8.61 20.04
CA HIS A 147 11.68 -7.91 20.16
C HIS A 147 11.96 -7.58 21.64
N PRO A 148 13.21 -7.66 22.13
CA PRO A 148 13.52 -7.48 23.56
C PRO A 148 13.16 -6.11 24.13
N LEU A 149 13.23 -5.05 23.31
CA LEU A 149 13.02 -3.66 23.75
C LEU A 149 11.74 -3.01 23.25
N TYR A 150 11.11 -3.59 22.23
CA TYR A 150 10.01 -2.95 21.51
C TYR A 150 8.86 -3.93 21.37
N ASN A 151 7.68 -3.54 21.81
CA ASN A 151 6.48 -4.34 21.59
C ASN A 151 5.78 -3.91 20.31
N LEU A 152 5.85 -4.74 19.26
CA LEU A 152 5.26 -4.42 17.96
C LEU A 152 3.72 -4.48 17.99
N THR A 153 3.10 -5.23 18.91
CA THR A 153 1.63 -5.27 19.03
C THR A 153 1.05 -3.99 19.62
N ASP A 154 1.84 -3.26 20.42
CA ASP A 154 1.46 -1.96 21.00
C ASP A 154 1.77 -0.78 20.06
N SER A 155 2.39 -1.04 18.91
CA SER A 155 2.75 0.00 17.95
C SER A 155 1.52 0.70 17.39
N VAL A 156 1.60 2.02 17.36
CA VAL A 156 0.67 2.94 16.70
C VAL A 156 1.46 3.92 15.84
N PHE A 157 1.17 3.92 14.54
CA PHE A 157 1.87 4.75 13.57
C PHE A 157 1.02 5.06 12.33
N SER A 158 1.43 6.09 11.59
CA SER A 158 0.86 6.41 10.30
C SER A 158 1.87 6.12 9.18
N VAL A 159 1.36 5.76 8.00
CA VAL A 159 2.14 5.63 6.78
C VAL A 159 1.51 6.52 5.72
N THR A 160 2.29 7.45 5.17
CA THR A 160 1.81 8.39 4.15
C THR A 160 2.73 8.39 2.95
N THR A 161 2.20 8.84 1.82
CA THR A 161 2.98 9.34 0.69
C THR A 161 2.99 10.86 0.73
N GLU A 162 3.50 11.50 -0.32
CA GLU A 162 3.44 12.94 -0.50
C GLU A 162 2.00 13.47 -0.52
N THR A 163 1.07 12.71 -1.11
CA THR A 163 -0.29 13.18 -1.42
C THR A 163 -1.39 12.36 -0.75
N THR A 164 -1.07 11.19 -0.19
CA THR A 164 -2.07 10.24 0.28
C THR A 164 -1.70 9.65 1.64
N VAL A 165 -2.66 9.64 2.56
CA VAL A 165 -2.55 8.89 3.81
C VAL A 165 -2.92 7.43 3.56
N LEU A 166 -1.93 6.54 3.54
CA LEU A 166 -2.16 5.10 3.34
C LEU A 166 -2.73 4.46 4.60
N LEU A 167 -2.05 4.70 5.73
CA LEU A 167 -2.41 4.21 7.06
C LEU A 167 -2.41 5.38 8.04
N HIS A 168 -3.45 5.46 8.87
CA HIS A 168 -3.59 6.45 9.92
C HIS A 168 -3.87 5.72 11.23
N ASP A 169 -3.15 6.08 12.29
CA ASP A 169 -3.23 5.48 13.63
C ASP A 169 -3.30 3.95 13.59
N PHE A 170 -2.51 3.36 12.69
CA PHE A 170 -2.52 1.94 12.42
C PHE A 170 -1.80 1.18 13.53
N SER A 171 -2.35 0.02 13.88
CA SER A 171 -1.81 -0.89 14.87
C SER A 171 -2.10 -2.34 14.46
N ALA A 172 -1.06 -3.18 14.44
CA ALA A 172 -1.16 -4.61 14.17
C ALA A 172 -1.13 -5.38 15.49
N ARG A 173 -2.23 -5.33 16.25
CA ARG A 173 -2.30 -5.85 17.63
C ARG A 173 -2.30 -7.38 17.74
N ASN A 174 -2.66 -8.07 16.66
CA ASN A 174 -2.87 -9.51 16.68
C ASN A 174 -1.65 -10.26 16.13
N SER A 175 -0.93 -10.97 17.00
CA SER A 175 0.19 -11.84 16.64
C SER A 175 -0.23 -13.20 16.06
N SER A 176 -1.53 -13.47 15.93
CA SER A 176 -2.07 -14.67 15.27
C SER A 176 -2.47 -14.43 13.81
N SER A 177 -2.32 -13.21 13.29
CA SER A 177 -2.76 -12.87 11.93
C SER A 177 -1.79 -11.93 11.23
N ILE A 178 -1.53 -12.22 9.96
CA ILE A 178 -0.82 -11.32 9.05
C ILE A 178 -1.76 -10.21 8.59
N VAL A 179 -1.25 -8.97 8.52
CA VAL A 179 -1.95 -7.83 7.92
C VAL A 179 -1.28 -7.46 6.61
N PHE A 180 -2.02 -7.60 5.52
CA PHE A 180 -1.63 -7.19 4.18
C PHE A 180 -2.45 -5.97 3.75
N LYS A 181 -1.79 -4.93 3.24
CA LYS A 181 -2.44 -3.73 2.71
C LYS A 181 -1.93 -3.45 1.32
N GLU A 182 -2.85 -3.32 0.37
CA GLU A 182 -2.52 -3.04 -1.03
C GLU A 182 -3.22 -1.74 -1.46
N TYR A 183 -2.46 -0.86 -2.10
CA TYR A 183 -2.94 0.41 -2.63
C TYR A 183 -2.49 0.57 -4.09
N ILE A 184 -3.22 1.36 -4.85
CA ILE A 184 -2.82 1.83 -6.18
C ILE A 184 -2.81 3.34 -6.14
N ILE A 185 -1.67 3.93 -6.48
CA ILE A 185 -1.49 5.38 -6.51
C ILE A 185 -0.80 5.80 -7.81
N TYR A 186 -0.98 7.04 -8.22
CA TYR A 186 -0.19 7.62 -9.30
C TYR A 186 1.16 8.14 -8.76
N ALA A 187 2.24 7.83 -9.46
CA ALA A 187 3.57 8.39 -9.19
C ALA A 187 4.28 8.69 -10.53
N SER A 188 5.11 9.74 -10.55
CA SER A 188 5.80 10.21 -11.76
C SER A 188 7.31 10.04 -11.69
N GLU A 189 7.98 10.79 -10.82
CA GLU A 189 9.44 10.83 -10.72
C GLU A 189 9.95 10.10 -9.48
N LYS A 190 9.27 10.32 -8.37
CA LYS A 190 9.62 9.78 -7.06
C LYS A 190 8.35 9.34 -6.34
N LEU A 191 8.46 8.22 -5.65
CA LEU A 191 7.46 7.77 -4.68
C LEU A 191 8.14 7.58 -3.32
N SER A 192 7.66 8.27 -2.28
CA SER A 192 8.17 8.04 -0.92
C SER A 192 7.09 7.49 0.00
N LEU A 193 7.51 6.66 0.94
CA LEU A 193 6.70 6.16 2.06
C LEU A 193 7.25 6.73 3.35
N TYR A 194 6.49 7.59 4.00
CA TYR A 194 6.82 8.19 5.28
C TYR A 194 6.19 7.38 6.41
N PHE A 195 7.03 6.76 7.24
CA PHE A 195 6.62 6.07 8.46
C PHE A 195 6.74 7.06 9.63
N LYS A 196 5.62 7.29 10.32
CA LYS A 196 5.54 8.23 11.44
C LYS A 196 4.94 7.53 12.67
N PRO A 197 5.79 7.08 13.61
CA PRO A 197 5.34 6.62 14.92
C PRO A 197 4.59 7.72 15.68
N HIS A 198 3.63 7.32 16.52
CA HIS A 198 3.10 8.21 17.56
C HIS A 198 4.15 8.52 18.62
N LYS A 199 3.94 9.61 19.38
CA LYS A 199 4.83 9.98 20.48
C LYS A 199 4.89 8.83 21.49
N GLY A 200 6.10 8.33 21.76
CA GLY A 200 6.32 7.20 22.67
C GLY A 200 5.94 5.84 22.08
N SER A 201 5.67 5.76 20.78
CA SER A 201 5.39 4.53 20.03
C SER A 201 6.49 4.28 19.00
N ILE A 202 6.43 3.13 18.34
CA ILE A 202 7.25 2.75 17.19
C ILE A 202 6.39 2.53 15.95
N ALA A 203 7.04 2.46 14.79
CA ALA A 203 6.49 1.90 13.57
C ALA A 203 7.30 0.64 13.18
N PHE A 204 6.72 -0.25 12.40
CA PHE A 204 7.45 -1.40 11.87
C PHE A 204 6.89 -1.81 10.52
N ILE A 205 7.67 -2.58 9.76
CA ILE A 205 7.29 -3.16 8.47
C ILE A 205 8.07 -4.45 8.24
N ASN A 206 7.41 -5.49 7.73
CA ASN A 206 8.06 -6.76 7.39
C ASN A 206 8.49 -6.78 5.92
N ALA A 207 7.67 -6.27 5.02
CA ALA A 207 8.03 -6.14 3.62
C ALA A 207 7.31 -5.00 2.91
N VAL A 208 7.94 -4.49 1.86
CA VAL A 208 7.40 -3.46 0.97
C VAL A 208 7.51 -3.95 -0.47
N GLU A 209 6.41 -3.82 -1.23
CA GLU A 209 6.43 -3.95 -2.68
C GLU A 209 5.98 -2.64 -3.34
N ILE A 210 6.80 -2.11 -4.25
CA ILE A 210 6.45 -1.03 -5.17
C ILE A 210 6.55 -1.56 -6.60
N VAL A 211 5.42 -1.70 -7.28
CA VAL A 211 5.36 -2.37 -8.59
C VAL A 211 4.50 -1.57 -9.56
N SER A 212 4.98 -1.28 -10.78
CA SER A 212 4.17 -0.59 -11.79
C SER A 212 2.93 -1.40 -12.16
N VAL A 213 1.80 -0.70 -12.34
CA VAL A 213 0.52 -1.27 -12.75
C VAL A 213 0.34 -1.06 -14.26
N PRO A 214 -0.11 -2.08 -15.04
CA PRO A 214 -0.46 -1.88 -16.44
C PRO A 214 -1.57 -0.83 -16.62
N ASP A 215 -1.46 0.01 -17.65
CA ASP A 215 -2.42 1.07 -17.92
C ASP A 215 -3.83 0.50 -18.19
N GLU A 216 -3.91 -0.68 -18.82
CA GLU A 216 -5.14 -1.37 -19.17
C GLU A 216 -5.85 -2.00 -17.96
N LEU A 217 -5.17 -2.12 -16.81
CA LEU A 217 -5.72 -2.85 -15.67
C LEU A 217 -6.91 -2.13 -15.03
N LEU A 218 -6.90 -0.80 -15.03
CA LEU A 218 -7.95 -0.02 -14.37
C LEU A 218 -8.41 1.09 -15.31
N PRO A 219 -9.63 1.02 -15.86
CA PRO A 219 -10.16 2.11 -16.67
C PRO A 219 -10.33 3.38 -15.83
N ASP A 220 -10.30 4.54 -16.48
CA ASP A 220 -10.55 5.84 -15.82
C ASP A 220 -12.04 6.07 -15.50
N SER A 221 -12.91 5.15 -15.92
CA SER A 221 -14.34 5.20 -15.68
C SER A 221 -14.85 3.96 -14.97
N ALA A 222 -15.93 4.14 -14.22
CA ALA A 222 -16.51 3.18 -13.31
C ALA A 222 -18.03 3.27 -13.33
N SER A 223 -18.73 2.14 -13.48
CA SER A 223 -20.19 2.14 -13.38
C SER A 223 -20.64 2.43 -11.96
N SER A 224 -21.65 3.30 -11.82
CA SER A 224 -22.21 3.69 -10.53
C SER A 224 -23.47 2.90 -10.19
N VAL A 225 -23.64 2.50 -8.93
CA VAL A 225 -24.77 1.67 -8.47
C VAL A 225 -25.45 2.32 -7.25
N PRO A 226 -26.79 2.49 -7.25
CA PRO A 226 -27.75 2.16 -8.32
C PRO A 226 -27.86 3.27 -9.37
N GLN A 227 -28.02 2.88 -10.66
CA GLN A 227 -28.30 3.71 -11.86
C GLN A 227 -27.99 5.21 -11.73
N ALA A 228 -26.71 5.53 -11.58
CA ALA A 228 -26.21 6.89 -11.73
C ALA A 228 -25.28 6.94 -12.95
N PRO A 229 -24.98 8.15 -13.48
CA PRO A 229 -23.97 8.30 -14.51
C PRO A 229 -22.67 7.62 -14.11
N ASP A 230 -21.97 7.04 -15.08
CA ASP A 230 -20.65 6.46 -14.84
C ASP A 230 -19.73 7.50 -14.19
N PHE A 231 -19.05 7.07 -13.14
CA PHE A 231 -18.00 7.85 -12.50
C PHE A 231 -16.80 7.95 -13.44
N LYS A 232 -16.27 9.15 -13.65
CA LYS A 232 -15.10 9.42 -14.49
C LYS A 232 -13.98 10.04 -13.65
N GLY A 233 -12.74 9.92 -14.12
CA GLY A 233 -11.57 10.45 -13.43
C GLY A 233 -11.08 9.56 -12.30
N LEU A 234 -11.32 8.24 -12.35
CA LEU A 234 -10.83 7.29 -11.36
C LEU A 234 -9.29 7.32 -11.23
N SER A 235 -8.60 7.68 -12.30
CA SER A 235 -7.14 7.90 -12.32
C SER A 235 -6.67 9.02 -11.38
N SER A 236 -7.54 9.96 -11.01
CA SER A 236 -7.24 11.03 -10.06
C SER A 236 -7.31 10.61 -8.60
N PHE A 237 -7.70 9.36 -8.32
CA PHE A 237 -7.83 8.84 -6.96
C PHE A 237 -6.72 7.83 -6.63
N SER A 238 -6.34 7.84 -5.35
CA SER A 238 -5.62 6.70 -4.77
C SER A 238 -6.62 5.64 -4.35
N LEU A 239 -6.40 4.39 -4.72
CA LEU A 239 -7.30 3.28 -4.43
C LEU A 239 -6.69 2.37 -3.37
N GLN A 240 -7.47 1.97 -2.38
CA GLN A 240 -7.11 0.87 -1.49
C GLN A 240 -7.83 -0.41 -1.93
N ILE A 241 -7.06 -1.48 -2.12
CA ILE A 241 -7.59 -2.81 -2.45
C ILE A 241 -8.07 -3.49 -1.16
N THR A 242 -9.38 -3.72 -1.06
CA THR A 242 -9.97 -4.41 0.11
C THR A 242 -10.26 -5.87 -0.17
N HIS A 243 -10.79 -6.17 -1.36
CA HIS A 243 -11.13 -7.53 -1.78
C HIS A 243 -10.84 -7.72 -3.26
N ARG A 244 -10.48 -8.96 -3.59
CA ARG A 244 -10.25 -9.44 -4.95
C ARG A 244 -10.83 -10.85 -5.05
N LEU A 245 -11.96 -10.98 -5.77
CA LEU A 245 -12.73 -12.22 -5.83
C LEU A 245 -12.73 -12.81 -7.25
N ASN A 246 -12.58 -14.13 -7.35
CA ASN A 246 -12.75 -14.94 -8.56
C ASN A 246 -14.10 -15.66 -8.48
N ILE A 247 -15.17 -14.94 -8.80
CA ILE A 247 -16.53 -15.42 -8.59
C ILE A 247 -16.80 -16.65 -9.46
N GLY A 248 -17.16 -17.76 -8.81
CA GLY A 248 -17.45 -19.04 -9.46
C GLY A 248 -16.22 -19.81 -9.93
N GLY A 249 -15.02 -19.41 -9.49
CA GLY A 249 -13.76 -20.11 -9.76
C GLY A 249 -12.96 -20.38 -8.49
N ASP A 250 -11.83 -21.06 -8.67
CA ASP A 250 -10.91 -21.42 -7.58
C ASP A 250 -10.02 -20.23 -7.15
N LEU A 251 -9.35 -20.40 -6.01
CA LEU A 251 -8.29 -19.49 -5.54
C LEU A 251 -7.22 -19.33 -6.64
N VAL A 252 -6.96 -18.08 -7.04
CA VAL A 252 -5.84 -17.75 -7.93
C VAL A 252 -4.69 -17.23 -7.10
N SER A 253 -3.56 -17.93 -7.10
CA SER A 253 -2.38 -17.55 -6.33
C SER A 253 -1.45 -16.59 -7.09
N PRO A 254 -0.58 -15.84 -6.40
CA PRO A 254 0.43 -14.98 -7.03
C PRO A 254 1.37 -15.71 -8.00
N LYS A 255 1.52 -17.03 -7.86
CA LYS A 255 2.35 -17.86 -8.74
C LYS A 255 1.78 -18.00 -10.15
N ILE A 256 0.46 -17.94 -10.27
CA ILE A 256 -0.25 -18.13 -11.55
C ILE A 256 -0.83 -16.81 -12.09
N ASP A 257 -1.01 -15.80 -11.24
CA ASP A 257 -1.36 -14.45 -11.66
C ASP A 257 -0.11 -13.67 -12.10
N PRO A 258 -0.03 -13.20 -13.36
CA PRO A 258 1.17 -12.51 -13.87
C PRO A 258 1.41 -11.14 -13.22
N LEU A 259 0.47 -10.63 -12.42
CA LEU A 259 0.60 -9.40 -11.63
C LEU A 259 0.85 -9.71 -10.13
N SER A 260 1.11 -10.99 -9.82
CA SER A 260 1.34 -11.54 -8.49
C SER A 260 0.26 -11.17 -7.47
N ARG A 261 -1.01 -11.21 -7.90
CA ARG A 261 -2.18 -10.95 -7.07
C ARG A 261 -2.79 -12.26 -6.57
N THR A 262 -3.43 -12.20 -5.40
CA THR A 262 -4.27 -13.28 -4.87
C THR A 262 -5.74 -13.00 -5.12
N TRP A 263 -6.46 -13.94 -5.74
CA TRP A 263 -7.91 -13.87 -5.94
C TRP A 263 -8.62 -14.94 -5.11
N LEU A 264 -9.46 -14.52 -4.17
CA LEU A 264 -10.23 -15.43 -3.32
C LEU A 264 -11.41 -16.04 -4.09
N SER A 265 -11.82 -17.25 -3.73
CA SER A 265 -13.02 -17.91 -4.26
C SER A 265 -14.29 -17.24 -3.71
#